data_AF-A0A6J8B3K6-F1
#
_entry.id   AF-A0A6J8B3K6-F1
#
_cell.length_a   1.000
_cell.length_b   1.000
_cell.length_c   1.000
_cell.angle_alpha   90.00
_cell.angle_beta   90.00
_cell.angle_gamma   90.00
#
_symmetry.space_group_name_H-M   'P 1'
#
loop_
_entity.id
_entity.type
_entity.pdbx_description
1 polymer ?
#
loop_
_entity_poly.entity_id
_entity_poly.type
_entity_poly.pdbx_seq_one_letter_code
_entity_poly.pdbx_strand_id
1 'polypeptide(L)'
;MSLHTIYVGTEPSKCTNDPQLYTNGEMERCAETNQFNSLLLAVYLILTNILLVNLLIAMFSRTFDQVQDNSEMIWKFHRYALVKEYYYRPMFPIPVVIHFSRVVRFCYDKIVKKAFSSAFISTYDRETVEKLHVVEKIALDNYENRHQRARGSHIPRDMMTDESGIRKAKQLTLQELRTPKVKDTDENLKKIPFVSTHDPYLPNVFNAIKSNLPILHESETMKQLIPEGNLIFSRRQPKNLKKHLIRARFEPKVSSDFEIKSCGNSRYGVCGHDFKYLETGKMKTFKDGRKFHVNANIKCKTTNLIYCVTCPGCHEHYIDGPGIASVNDCVHKEQN
;
A
#
# COMPACT_ATOMS: atom_id res chain seq x y z
N MET A 1 -14.70 54.98 23.09
CA MET A 1 -15.65 54.12 22.36
C MET A 1 -16.74 53.75 23.35
N SER A 2 -17.78 54.59 23.44
CA SER A 2 -18.80 54.49 24.47
C SER A 2 -19.77 53.37 24.14
N LEU A 3 -19.87 52.36 25.01
CA LEU A 3 -20.92 51.35 24.92
C LEU A 3 -22.27 52.00 25.21
N HIS A 4 -23.01 52.34 24.15
CA HIS A 4 -24.44 52.61 24.25
C HIS A 4 -25.15 51.29 24.52
N THR A 5 -25.60 51.10 25.76
CA THR A 5 -26.53 50.03 26.10
C THR A 5 -27.85 50.34 25.41
N ILE A 6 -28.20 49.55 24.39
CA ILE A 6 -29.49 49.63 23.71
C ILE A 6 -30.55 49.14 24.70
N TYR A 7 -31.32 50.06 25.29
CA TYR A 7 -32.51 49.72 26.04
C TYR A 7 -33.58 49.25 25.07
N VAL A 8 -33.92 47.97 25.11
CA VAL A 8 -35.16 47.44 24.54
C VAL A 8 -36.26 47.70 25.57
N GLY A 9 -36.77 48.93 25.59
CA GLY A 9 -37.86 49.35 26.47
C GLY A 9 -38.72 50.37 25.74
N THR A 10 -40.02 50.23 25.84
CA THR A 10 -41.00 51.21 25.36
C THR A 10 -40.79 52.56 26.04
N GLU A 11 -41.09 53.65 25.33
CA GLU A 11 -41.03 55.03 25.85
C GLU A 11 -41.70 55.13 27.23
N PRO A 12 -41.14 55.93 28.16
CA PRO A 12 -41.61 56.02 29.55
C PRO A 12 -43.07 56.54 29.70
N SER A 13 -43.71 56.95 28.61
CA SER A 13 -45.10 57.40 28.54
C SER A 13 -46.13 56.29 28.29
N LYS A 14 -45.72 55.04 28.04
CA LYS A 14 -46.61 53.93 27.62
C LYS A 14 -46.66 52.72 28.57
N CYS A 15 -46.02 52.78 29.74
CA CYS A 15 -46.00 51.67 30.69
C CYS A 15 -46.56 52.06 32.06
N THR A 16 -47.04 51.08 32.82
CA THR A 16 -47.59 51.26 34.18
C THR A 16 -46.97 50.27 35.17
N ASN A 17 -46.95 50.63 36.46
CA ASN A 17 -46.57 49.73 37.56
C ASN A 17 -47.79 49.24 38.36
N ASP A 18 -49.00 49.66 38.00
CA ASP A 18 -50.23 49.29 38.70
C ASP A 18 -50.67 47.86 38.33
N PRO A 19 -50.79 46.93 39.31
CA PRO A 19 -51.27 45.57 39.11
C PRO A 19 -52.53 45.42 38.30
N GLN A 20 -53.53 46.27 38.54
CA GLN A 20 -54.84 46.15 37.92
C GLN A 20 -54.77 46.52 36.43
N LEU A 21 -54.00 47.55 36.06
CA LEU A 21 -53.95 48.03 34.67
C LEU A 21 -53.21 47.06 33.74
N TYR A 22 -52.11 46.43 34.19
CA TYR A 22 -51.38 45.50 33.33
C TYR A 22 -51.99 44.09 33.29
N THR A 23 -52.73 43.65 34.31
CA THR A 23 -53.47 42.36 34.23
C THR A 23 -54.67 42.45 33.30
N ASN A 24 -55.27 43.63 33.19
CA ASN A 24 -56.42 43.87 32.32
C ASN A 24 -56.01 44.17 30.87
N GLY A 25 -54.71 44.31 30.60
CA GLY A 25 -54.15 44.52 29.26
C GLY A 25 -54.29 45.95 28.71
N GLU A 26 -54.66 46.92 29.56
CA GLU A 26 -54.85 48.33 29.16
C GLU A 26 -53.51 49.05 28.94
N MET A 27 -52.48 48.65 29.70
CA MET A 27 -51.13 49.19 29.59
C MET A 27 -50.09 48.11 29.91
N GLU A 28 -48.92 48.18 29.26
CA GLU A 28 -47.83 47.24 29.50
C GLU A 28 -47.10 47.54 30.82
N ARG A 29 -46.58 46.51 31.49
CA ARG A 29 -45.80 46.68 32.74
C ARG A 29 -44.46 47.36 32.44
N CYS A 30 -44.06 48.37 33.21
CA CYS A 30 -42.73 48.97 33.06
C CYS A 30 -41.62 47.97 33.37
N ALA A 31 -40.52 48.05 32.62
CA ALA A 31 -39.36 47.20 32.82
C ALA A 31 -38.66 47.53 34.15
N GLU A 32 -38.72 46.62 35.13
CA GLU A 32 -37.93 46.71 36.35
C GLU A 32 -36.48 46.29 36.06
N THR A 33 -35.56 47.27 36.08
CA THR A 33 -34.13 47.00 35.89
C THR A 33 -33.50 46.47 37.18
N ASN A 34 -33.71 45.17 37.44
CA ASN A 34 -33.03 44.48 38.54
C ASN A 34 -31.61 44.11 38.10
N GLN A 35 -30.58 44.69 38.75
CA GLN A 35 -29.17 44.42 38.44
C GLN A 35 -28.82 42.93 38.49
N PHE A 36 -29.49 42.18 39.38
CA PHE A 36 -29.36 40.73 39.48
C PHE A 36 -29.84 40.00 38.21
N ASN A 37 -30.94 40.44 37.60
CA ASN A 37 -31.47 39.82 36.38
C ASN A 37 -30.52 40.04 35.20
N SER A 38 -29.94 41.25 35.08
CA SER A 38 -28.94 41.56 34.06
C SER A 38 -27.65 40.74 34.25
N LEU A 39 -27.20 40.56 35.49
CA LEU A 39 -26.05 39.72 35.82
C LEU A 39 -26.32 38.24 35.48
N LEU A 40 -27.49 37.72 35.87
CA LEU A 40 -27.90 36.35 35.60
C LEU A 40 -27.99 36.07 34.10
N LEU A 41 -28.54 37.01 33.31
CA LEU A 41 -28.60 36.92 31.85
C LEU A 41 -27.20 36.91 31.24
N ALA A 42 -26.30 37.77 31.70
CA ALA A 42 -24.91 37.79 31.22
C ALA A 42 -24.19 36.47 31.51
N VAL A 43 -24.32 35.94 32.73
CA VAL A 43 -23.75 34.64 33.11
C VAL A 43 -24.38 33.51 32.31
N TYR A 44 -25.69 33.52 32.11
CA TYR A 44 -26.40 32.54 31.28
C TYR A 44 -25.90 32.54 29.83
N LEU A 45 -25.77 33.73 29.20
CA LEU A 45 -25.24 33.86 27.84
C LEU A 45 -23.78 33.39 27.74
N ILE A 46 -22.95 33.65 28.76
CA ILE A 46 -21.56 33.18 28.79
C ILE A 46 -21.51 31.66 28.96
N LEU A 47 -22.25 31.10 29.92
CA LEU A 47 -22.28 29.66 30.18
C LEU A 47 -22.84 28.89 28.99
N THR A 48 -23.92 29.37 28.36
CA THR A 48 -24.49 28.70 27.18
C THR A 48 -23.56 28.75 25.98
N ASN A 49 -23.00 29.91 25.65
CA ASN A 49 -22.12 30.02 24.49
C ASN A 49 -20.77 29.30 24.70
N ILE A 50 -20.18 29.37 25.89
CA ILE A 50 -18.88 28.73 26.16
C ILE A 50 -19.06 27.24 26.48
N LEU A 51 -20.00 26.85 27.33
CA LEU A 51 -20.12 25.44 27.73
C LEU A 51 -20.86 24.60 26.69
N LEU A 52 -22.00 25.05 26.14
CA LEU A 52 -22.77 24.21 25.22
C LEU A 52 -22.04 23.99 23.90
N VAL A 53 -21.41 25.02 23.33
CA VAL A 53 -20.67 24.87 22.07
C VAL A 53 -19.45 23.97 22.27
N ASN A 54 -18.68 24.17 23.35
CA ASN A 54 -17.50 23.33 23.62
C ASN A 54 -17.87 21.88 23.91
N LEU A 55 -18.97 21.62 24.63
CA LEU A 55 -19.46 20.26 24.87
C LEU A 55 -20.06 19.63 23.60
N LEU A 56 -20.77 20.40 22.77
CA LEU A 56 -21.32 19.92 21.51
C LEU A 56 -20.21 19.55 20.53
N ILE A 57 -19.16 20.37 20.42
CA ILE A 57 -17.96 20.06 19.62
C ILE A 57 -17.31 18.77 20.15
N ALA A 58 -17.16 18.63 21.47
CA ALA A 58 -16.57 17.43 22.07
C ALA A 58 -17.39 16.16 21.79
N MET A 59 -18.73 16.24 21.88
CA MET A 59 -19.60 15.12 21.52
C MET A 59 -19.49 14.79 20.02
N PHE A 60 -19.56 15.80 19.15
CA PHE A 60 -19.45 15.59 17.72
C PHE A 60 -18.11 14.99 17.32
N SER A 61 -16.99 15.48 17.87
CA SER A 61 -15.66 14.91 17.62
C SER A 61 -15.63 13.42 17.98
N ARG A 62 -16.08 13.07 19.19
CA ARG A 62 -16.09 11.67 19.64
C ARG A 62 -16.98 10.78 18.76
N THR A 63 -18.17 11.26 18.39
CA THR A 63 -19.07 10.49 17.54
C THR A 63 -18.58 10.42 16.08
N PHE A 64 -17.94 11.48 15.58
CA PHE A 64 -17.40 11.53 14.22
C PHE A 64 -16.29 10.50 14.06
N ASP A 65 -15.35 10.42 15.01
CA ASP A 65 -14.28 9.42 14.98
C ASP A 65 -14.85 7.98 14.96
N GLN A 66 -15.84 7.70 15.82
CA GLN A 66 -16.48 6.38 15.87
C GLN A 66 -17.32 6.05 14.62
N VAL A 67 -17.99 7.05 14.04
CA VAL A 67 -18.84 6.87 12.86
C VAL A 67 -18.01 6.80 11.58
N GLN A 68 -16.90 7.54 11.49
CA GLN A 68 -16.03 7.57 10.30
C GLN A 68 -15.43 6.20 10.01
N ASP A 69 -14.91 5.51 11.02
CA ASP A 69 -14.31 4.18 10.86
C ASP A 69 -15.32 3.14 10.32
N ASN A 70 -16.55 3.18 10.83
CA ASN A 70 -17.63 2.30 10.37
C ASN A 70 -18.16 2.72 8.99
N SER A 71 -18.17 4.03 8.71
CA SER A 71 -18.64 4.59 7.45
C SER A 71 -17.73 4.24 6.29
N GLU A 72 -16.41 4.11 6.49
CA GLU A 72 -15.52 3.66 5.43
C GLU A 72 -15.83 2.25 4.93
N MET A 73 -16.11 1.32 5.85
CA MET A 73 -16.47 -0.06 5.49
C MET A 73 -17.79 -0.09 4.71
N ILE A 74 -18.79 0.65 5.20
CA ILE A 74 -20.10 0.80 4.56
C ILE A 74 -19.94 1.46 3.19
N TRP A 75 -19.14 2.51 3.07
CA TRP A 75 -18.86 3.18 1.79
C TRP A 75 -18.15 2.26 0.81
N LYS A 76 -17.20 1.42 1.24
CA LYS A 76 -16.56 0.42 0.37
C LYS A 76 -17.59 -0.58 -0.17
N PHE A 77 -18.56 -1.00 0.65
CA PHE A 77 -19.65 -1.89 0.23
C PHE A 77 -20.61 -1.18 -0.77
N HIS A 78 -21.06 0.03 -0.46
CA HIS A 78 -21.91 0.81 -1.37
C HIS A 78 -21.21 1.18 -2.67
N ARG A 79 -19.93 1.52 -2.63
CA ARG A 79 -19.12 1.82 -3.81
C ARG A 79 -19.08 0.63 -4.76
N TYR A 80 -18.88 -0.59 -4.25
CA TYR A 80 -18.98 -1.79 -5.08
C TYR A 80 -20.35 -1.91 -5.73
N ALA A 81 -21.43 -1.73 -4.97
CA ALA A 81 -22.80 -1.81 -5.49
C ALA A 81 -23.07 -0.75 -6.57
N LEU A 82 -22.59 0.48 -6.37
CA LEU A 82 -22.77 1.59 -7.30
C LEU A 82 -21.95 1.41 -8.58
N VAL A 83 -20.68 0.98 -8.46
CA VAL A 83 -19.83 0.65 -9.63
C VAL A 83 -20.47 -0.49 -10.42
N LYS A 84 -20.96 -1.51 -9.72
CA LYS A 84 -21.70 -2.62 -10.32
C LYS A 84 -22.92 -2.08 -11.08
N GLU A 85 -23.77 -1.29 -10.44
CA GLU A 85 -24.98 -0.73 -11.06
C GLU A 85 -24.66 0.15 -12.28
N TYR A 86 -23.71 1.07 -12.16
CA TYR A 86 -23.32 1.99 -13.25
C TYR A 86 -22.73 1.23 -14.45
N TYR A 87 -21.99 0.16 -14.19
CA TYR A 87 -21.50 -0.73 -15.23
C TYR A 87 -22.63 -1.49 -15.96
N TYR A 88 -23.76 -1.78 -15.28
CA TYR A 88 -24.97 -2.34 -15.90
C TYR A 88 -25.88 -1.28 -16.56
N ARG A 89 -25.63 0.02 -16.40
CA ARG A 89 -26.49 1.05 -17.02
C ARG A 89 -26.11 1.29 -18.49
N PRO A 90 -27.08 1.60 -19.36
CA PRO A 90 -26.77 2.01 -20.72
C PRO A 90 -25.92 3.29 -20.73
N MET A 91 -24.97 3.37 -21.67
CA MET A 91 -24.05 4.50 -21.82
C MET A 91 -24.75 5.81 -22.20
N PHE A 92 -25.98 5.73 -22.73
CA PHE A 92 -26.72 6.88 -23.21
C PHE A 92 -27.60 7.50 -22.10
N PRO A 93 -27.71 8.84 -22.06
CA PRO A 93 -28.53 9.54 -21.08
C PRO A 93 -30.02 9.19 -21.22
N ILE A 94 -30.74 9.23 -20.10
CA ILE A 94 -32.15 8.82 -19.95
C ILE A 94 -33.07 9.34 -21.08
N PRO A 95 -32.97 10.62 -21.56
CA PRO A 95 -33.84 11.11 -22.63
C PRO A 95 -33.70 10.37 -23.98
N VAL A 96 -32.50 9.90 -24.34
CA VAL A 96 -32.21 9.28 -25.65
C VAL A 96 -32.70 7.83 -25.73
N VAL A 97 -32.72 7.13 -24.59
CA VAL A 97 -33.11 5.70 -24.50
C VAL A 97 -34.62 5.50 -24.74
N ILE A 98 -35.44 6.51 -24.45
CA ILE A 98 -36.91 6.41 -24.53
C ILE A 98 -37.40 6.50 -25.98
N HIS A 99 -36.76 7.34 -26.81
CA HIS A 99 -37.17 7.59 -28.19
C HIS A 99 -36.85 6.46 -29.18
N PHE A 100 -35.83 5.63 -28.90
CA PHE A 100 -35.43 4.48 -29.75
C PHE A 100 -35.53 3.13 -29.01
N SER A 101 -36.50 3.03 -28.11
CA SER A 101 -36.59 1.99 -27.06
C SER A 101 -36.58 0.53 -27.52
N ARG A 102 -36.99 0.21 -28.76
CA ARG A 102 -36.98 -1.18 -29.26
C ARG A 102 -35.71 -1.58 -29.99
N VAL A 103 -35.18 -0.70 -30.85
CA VAL A 103 -33.95 -0.96 -31.62
C VAL A 103 -32.73 -0.88 -30.70
N VAL A 104 -32.70 0.12 -29.80
CA VAL A 104 -31.63 0.25 -28.80
C VAL A 104 -31.64 -0.92 -27.83
N ARG A 105 -32.82 -1.38 -27.37
CA ARG A 105 -32.92 -2.54 -26.46
C ARG A 105 -32.40 -3.84 -27.10
N PHE A 106 -32.72 -4.09 -28.37
CA PHE A 106 -32.25 -5.29 -29.08
C PHE A 106 -30.73 -5.27 -29.33
N CYS A 107 -30.18 -4.13 -29.77
CA CYS A 107 -28.74 -3.97 -29.94
C CYS A 107 -27.99 -4.03 -28.60
N TYR A 108 -28.57 -3.43 -27.55
CA TYR A 108 -28.03 -3.44 -26.19
C TYR A 108 -27.96 -4.86 -25.61
N ASP A 109 -29.03 -5.64 -25.68
CA ASP A 109 -29.07 -6.99 -25.11
C ASP A 109 -28.03 -7.95 -25.73
N LYS A 110 -27.71 -7.79 -27.02
CA LYS A 110 -26.74 -8.65 -27.73
C LYS A 110 -25.29 -8.19 -27.57
N ILE A 111 -25.03 -6.88 -27.71
CA ILE A 111 -23.67 -6.32 -27.71
C ILE A 111 -23.17 -6.17 -26.28
N VAL A 112 -24.02 -5.64 -25.38
CA VAL A 112 -23.62 -5.41 -24.00
C VAL A 112 -23.46 -6.73 -23.28
N LYS A 113 -24.41 -7.68 -23.29
CA LYS A 113 -24.22 -8.97 -22.57
C LYS A 113 -22.93 -9.73 -22.96
N LYS A 114 -22.49 -9.63 -24.22
CA LYS A 114 -21.27 -10.28 -24.71
C LYS A 114 -19.99 -9.55 -24.32
N ALA A 115 -19.95 -8.22 -24.43
CA ALA A 115 -18.83 -7.40 -23.95
C ALA A 115 -18.78 -7.30 -22.41
N PHE A 116 -19.92 -7.51 -21.76
CA PHE A 116 -20.15 -7.35 -20.32
C PHE A 116 -19.53 -8.47 -19.51
N SER A 117 -19.65 -9.72 -19.98
CA SER A 117 -19.04 -10.87 -19.32
C SER A 117 -17.52 -10.68 -19.18
N SER A 118 -16.84 -10.10 -20.17
CA SER A 118 -15.38 -10.08 -20.19
C SER A 118 -14.70 -9.09 -19.22
N ALA A 119 -15.40 -8.10 -18.64
CA ALA A 119 -14.74 -7.12 -17.75
C ALA A 119 -14.87 -7.44 -16.25
N PHE A 120 -15.94 -8.11 -15.83
CA PHE A 120 -16.16 -8.46 -14.41
C PHE A 120 -16.00 -9.97 -14.14
N ILE A 121 -16.18 -10.80 -15.16
CA ILE A 121 -16.06 -12.27 -15.08
C ILE A 121 -15.04 -12.72 -16.11
N SER A 122 -13.78 -12.76 -15.70
CA SER A 122 -12.73 -13.38 -16.51
C SER A 122 -12.90 -14.90 -16.47
N THR A 123 -13.26 -15.50 -17.60
CA THR A 123 -13.28 -16.96 -17.75
C THR A 123 -11.85 -17.45 -17.96
N TYR A 124 -11.33 -18.23 -17.02
CA TYR A 124 -9.99 -18.82 -17.09
C TYR A 124 -10.06 -20.30 -17.45
N ASP A 125 -9.01 -20.80 -18.11
CA ASP A 125 -8.85 -22.23 -18.36
C ASP A 125 -8.68 -23.01 -17.05
N ARG A 126 -9.12 -24.28 -17.05
CA ARG A 126 -9.08 -25.15 -15.87
C ARG A 126 -7.67 -25.27 -15.28
N GLU A 127 -6.63 -25.34 -16.10
CA GLU A 127 -5.24 -25.42 -15.61
C GLU A 127 -4.84 -24.13 -14.86
N THR A 128 -5.31 -22.98 -15.32
CA THR A 128 -5.04 -21.68 -14.69
C THR A 128 -5.75 -21.55 -13.35
N VAL A 129 -6.99 -22.04 -13.26
CA VAL A 129 -7.78 -22.06 -12.02
C VAL A 129 -7.13 -22.97 -10.98
N GLU A 130 -6.67 -24.17 -11.38
CA GLU A 130 -5.96 -25.09 -10.47
C GLU A 130 -4.68 -24.45 -9.93
N LYS A 131 -3.89 -23.77 -10.76
CA LYS A 131 -2.71 -23.00 -10.31
C LYS A 131 -3.08 -21.87 -9.36
N LEU A 132 -4.19 -21.17 -9.60
CA LEU A 132 -4.67 -20.08 -8.76
C LEU A 132 -5.09 -20.58 -7.37
N HIS A 133 -5.78 -21.73 -7.29
CA HIS A 133 -6.14 -22.36 -6.02
C HIS A 133 -4.92 -22.78 -5.20
N VAL A 134 -3.85 -23.27 -5.86
CA VAL A 134 -2.59 -23.57 -5.16
C VAL A 134 -1.98 -22.29 -4.57
N VAL A 135 -1.99 -21.18 -5.31
CA VAL A 135 -1.50 -19.88 -4.82
C VAL A 135 -2.34 -19.37 -3.64
N GLU A 136 -3.68 -19.46 -3.75
CA GLU A 136 -4.60 -19.08 -2.69
C GLU A 136 -4.35 -19.89 -1.41
N LYS A 137 -4.21 -21.21 -1.53
CA LYS A 137 -3.90 -22.11 -0.41
C LYS A 137 -2.58 -21.76 0.26
N ILE A 138 -1.52 -21.55 -0.54
CA ILE A 138 -0.21 -21.12 -0.02
C ILE A 138 -0.31 -19.76 0.68
N ALA A 139 -1.10 -18.82 0.15
CA ALA A 139 -1.29 -17.50 0.75
C ALA A 139 -2.03 -17.58 2.10
N LEU A 140 -3.09 -18.39 2.17
CA LEU A 140 -3.84 -18.67 3.40
C LEU A 140 -2.97 -19.34 4.46
N ASP A 141 -2.23 -20.38 4.10
CA ASP A 141 -1.29 -21.05 5.00
C ASP A 141 -0.24 -20.07 5.53
N ASN A 142 0.28 -19.17 4.69
CA ASN A 142 1.23 -18.14 5.11
C ASN A 142 0.61 -17.11 6.07
N TYR A 143 -0.63 -16.70 5.82
CA TYR A 143 -1.37 -15.79 6.70
C TYR A 143 -1.62 -16.44 8.06
N GLU A 144 -2.10 -17.69 8.06
CA GLU A 144 -2.35 -18.43 9.29
C GLU A 144 -1.06 -18.66 10.08
N ASN A 145 0.02 -19.06 9.42
CA ASN A 145 1.34 -19.20 10.06
C ASN A 145 1.85 -17.88 10.65
N ARG A 146 1.59 -16.72 10.03
CA ARG A 146 1.91 -15.42 10.65
C ARG A 146 1.07 -15.17 11.89
N HIS A 147 -0.23 -15.48 11.84
CA HIS A 147 -1.13 -15.30 12.96
C HIS A 147 -0.82 -16.25 14.12
N GLN A 148 -0.44 -17.50 13.82
CA GLN A 148 0.04 -18.47 14.79
C GLN A 148 1.40 -18.08 15.35
N ARG A 149 2.34 -17.51 14.55
CA ARG A 149 3.57 -16.93 15.09
C ARG A 149 3.29 -15.75 16.02
N ALA A 150 2.30 -14.92 15.74
CA ALA A 150 1.88 -13.83 16.63
C ALA A 150 1.24 -14.35 17.94
N ARG A 151 0.53 -15.49 17.89
CA ARG A 151 -0.01 -16.16 19.09
C ARG A 151 1.05 -16.99 19.84
N GLY A 152 1.98 -17.61 19.12
CA GLY A 152 3.04 -18.50 19.60
C GLY A 152 4.34 -17.79 19.95
N SER A 153 4.48 -16.50 19.61
CA SER A 153 5.31 -15.57 20.35
C SER A 153 4.66 -15.33 21.70
N HIS A 154 4.75 -16.34 22.56
CA HIS A 154 4.72 -16.18 24.00
C HIS A 154 5.99 -15.40 24.37
N ILE A 155 6.02 -14.12 24.01
CA ILE A 155 6.70 -13.14 24.84
C ILE A 155 5.93 -13.28 26.16
N PRO A 156 6.55 -13.77 27.25
CA PRO A 156 5.85 -13.89 28.52
C PRO A 156 5.16 -12.55 28.77
N ARG A 157 3.87 -12.54 29.13
CA ARG A 157 3.15 -11.27 29.38
C ARG A 157 3.91 -10.37 30.38
N ASP A 158 4.73 -10.98 31.22
CA ASP A 158 5.69 -10.33 32.12
C ASP A 158 6.80 -9.51 31.45
N MET A 159 7.17 -9.73 30.19
CA MET A 159 8.10 -8.87 29.44
C MET A 159 7.38 -7.69 28.75
N MET A 160 6.07 -7.76 28.60
CA MET A 160 5.24 -6.72 27.98
C MET A 160 4.56 -5.81 29.01
N THR A 161 4.59 -6.17 30.30
CA THR A 161 4.44 -5.17 31.35
C THR A 161 5.69 -4.29 31.27
N ASP A 162 5.49 -3.06 30.80
CA ASP A 162 6.54 -2.05 30.59
C ASP A 162 7.56 -2.03 31.73
N GLU A 163 7.09 -2.30 32.95
CA GLU A 163 7.89 -2.24 34.16
C GLU A 163 9.05 -3.24 34.26
N SER A 164 8.92 -4.50 33.81
CA SER A 164 10.01 -5.48 33.99
C SER A 164 11.14 -5.28 32.98
N GLY A 165 10.78 -4.97 31.73
CA GLY A 165 11.72 -4.64 30.66
C GLY A 165 12.43 -3.32 30.94
N ILE A 166 11.68 -2.30 31.38
CA ILE A 166 12.24 -1.00 31.78
C ILE A 166 13.12 -1.17 33.02
N ARG A 167 12.75 -1.97 34.03
CA ARG A 167 13.61 -2.23 35.20
C ARG A 167 14.93 -2.87 34.80
N LYS A 168 14.92 -3.88 33.94
CA LYS A 168 16.14 -4.52 33.43
C LYS A 168 16.99 -3.56 32.59
N ALA A 169 16.37 -2.74 31.76
CA ALA A 169 17.09 -1.72 30.99
C ALA A 169 17.70 -0.62 31.88
N LYS A 170 16.99 -0.20 32.93
CA LYS A 170 17.46 0.78 33.92
C LYS A 170 18.54 0.25 34.86
N GLN A 171 18.73 -1.06 34.96
CA GLN A 171 19.82 -1.68 35.72
C GLN A 171 21.19 -1.50 35.02
N LEU A 172 21.20 -1.26 33.71
CA LEU A 172 22.43 -1.01 32.96
C LEU A 172 22.75 0.48 32.96
N THR A 173 23.98 0.81 33.33
CA THR A 173 24.43 2.21 33.31
C THR A 173 24.72 2.67 31.88
N LEU A 174 24.55 3.98 31.62
CA LEU A 174 24.84 4.56 30.30
C LEU A 174 26.30 4.32 29.87
N GLN A 175 27.21 4.22 30.84
CA GLN A 175 28.63 3.95 30.60
C GLN A 175 28.84 2.49 30.12
N GLU A 176 28.19 1.50 30.72
CA GLU A 176 28.24 0.10 30.27
C GLU A 176 27.63 -0.13 28.88
N LEU A 177 26.66 0.69 28.47
CA LEU A 177 26.08 0.61 27.12
C LEU A 177 26.98 1.22 26.05
N ARG A 178 27.82 2.19 26.44
CA ARG A 178 28.76 2.90 25.56
C ARG A 178 30.11 2.20 25.45
N THR A 179 30.43 1.28 26.36
CA THR A 179 31.63 0.47 26.21
C THR A 179 31.42 -0.53 25.06
N PRO A 180 32.35 -0.58 24.09
CA PRO A 180 32.30 -1.58 23.05
C PRO A 180 32.43 -2.95 23.70
N LYS A 181 31.38 -3.78 23.62
CA LYS A 181 31.47 -5.17 24.07
C LYS A 181 32.46 -5.90 23.17
N VAL A 182 33.61 -6.25 23.74
CA VAL A 182 34.54 -7.17 23.09
C VAL A 182 33.78 -8.48 22.91
N LYS A 183 33.64 -8.95 21.67
CA LYS A 183 33.09 -10.27 21.41
C LYS A 183 34.07 -11.25 22.04
N ASP A 184 33.67 -11.89 23.13
CA ASP A 184 34.48 -12.93 23.75
C ASP A 184 34.70 -14.04 22.71
N THR A 185 35.90 -14.08 22.14
CA THR A 185 36.20 -14.96 21.00
C THR A 185 36.11 -16.40 21.45
N ASP A 186 36.51 -16.70 22.69
CA ASP A 186 36.55 -18.05 23.25
C ASP A 186 35.18 -18.62 23.61
N GLU A 187 34.20 -17.81 24.02
CA GLU A 187 32.82 -18.29 24.24
C GLU A 187 32.02 -18.40 22.94
N ASN A 188 32.30 -17.56 21.94
CA ASN A 188 31.60 -17.62 20.65
C ASN A 188 32.16 -18.73 19.75
N LEU A 189 33.46 -19.06 19.85
CA LEU A 189 34.07 -20.23 19.23
C LEU A 189 33.46 -21.55 19.74
N LYS A 190 32.95 -21.55 20.98
CA LYS A 190 32.26 -22.70 21.56
C LYS A 190 30.85 -22.89 21.00
N LYS A 191 30.15 -21.84 20.56
CA LYS A 191 28.75 -21.91 20.13
C LYS A 191 28.60 -22.37 18.67
N ILE A 192 28.06 -23.56 18.47
CA ILE A 192 27.84 -24.15 17.13
C ILE A 192 26.40 -23.90 16.68
N PRO A 193 26.16 -23.13 15.60
CA PRO A 193 24.81 -22.91 15.10
C PRO A 193 24.32 -24.13 14.33
N PHE A 194 23.30 -24.81 14.85
CA PHE A 194 22.52 -25.78 14.07
C PHE A 194 21.49 -25.03 13.24
N VAL A 195 21.68 -25.01 11.93
CA VAL A 195 20.85 -24.22 11.02
C VAL A 195 19.91 -25.11 10.22
N SER A 196 18.61 -25.02 10.52
CA SER A 196 17.55 -25.71 9.76
C SER A 196 16.77 -24.72 8.89
N THR A 197 16.29 -25.13 7.72
CA THR A 197 15.34 -24.30 6.97
C THR A 197 13.97 -24.40 7.63
N HIS A 198 13.33 -23.26 7.91
CA HIS A 198 12.04 -23.27 8.53
C HIS A 198 10.97 -23.88 7.61
N ASP A 199 10.36 -24.95 8.09
CA ASP A 199 9.18 -25.60 7.52
C ASP A 199 8.05 -25.55 8.56
N PRO A 200 6.84 -25.06 8.23
CA PRO A 200 5.71 -25.04 9.16
C PRO A 200 5.13 -26.42 9.48
N TYR A 201 5.35 -27.42 8.63
CA TYR A 201 4.83 -28.78 8.82
C TYR A 201 5.78 -29.68 9.62
N LEU A 202 7.04 -29.27 9.77
CA LEU A 202 8.04 -30.06 10.48
C LEU A 202 8.02 -29.72 11.99
N PRO A 203 7.90 -30.73 12.88
CA PRO A 203 8.03 -30.49 14.31
C PRO A 203 9.42 -29.95 14.67
N ASN A 204 9.55 -29.33 15.84
CA ASN A 204 10.84 -28.83 16.30
C ASN A 204 11.80 -29.99 16.64
N VAL A 205 12.59 -30.40 15.65
CA VAL A 205 13.58 -31.48 15.77
C VAL A 205 14.73 -31.16 16.72
N PHE A 206 14.89 -29.90 17.13
CA PHE A 206 16.00 -29.50 18.00
C PHE A 206 15.98 -30.20 19.36
N ASN A 207 14.80 -30.42 19.93
CA ASN A 207 14.68 -31.11 21.21
C ASN A 207 15.09 -32.58 21.08
N ALA A 208 14.68 -33.23 19.98
CA ALA A 208 15.09 -34.60 19.69
C ALA A 208 16.61 -34.70 19.46
N ILE A 209 17.21 -33.71 18.78
CA ILE A 209 18.66 -33.65 18.59
C ILE A 209 19.38 -33.47 19.92
N LYS A 210 18.88 -32.58 20.79
CA LYS A 210 19.47 -32.34 22.11
C LYS A 210 19.40 -33.59 23.00
N SER A 211 18.28 -34.31 22.98
CA SER A 211 18.10 -35.55 23.75
C SER A 211 19.00 -36.69 23.28
N ASN A 212 19.32 -36.74 21.98
CA ASN A 212 20.18 -37.77 21.40
C ASN A 212 21.66 -37.34 21.27
N LEU A 213 21.99 -36.10 21.65
CA LEU A 213 23.36 -35.58 21.63
C LEU A 213 24.35 -36.45 22.42
N PRO A 214 23.99 -37.04 23.57
CA PRO A 214 24.88 -37.95 24.32
C PRO A 214 25.40 -39.13 23.52
N ILE A 215 24.64 -39.62 22.52
CA ILE A 215 25.06 -40.72 21.64
C ILE A 215 26.32 -40.33 20.85
N LEU A 216 26.39 -39.07 20.39
CA LEU A 216 27.56 -38.57 19.67
C LEU A 216 28.76 -38.38 20.62
N HIS A 217 28.51 -38.20 21.92
CA HIS A 217 29.55 -38.04 22.93
C HIS A 217 30.18 -39.38 23.38
N GLU A 218 29.67 -40.52 22.93
CA GLU A 218 30.31 -41.83 23.13
C GLU A 218 31.68 -41.91 22.44
N SER A 219 31.87 -41.13 21.37
CA SER A 219 33.16 -40.99 20.71
C SER A 219 33.92 -39.79 21.26
N GLU A 220 35.15 -40.02 21.73
CA GLU A 220 36.03 -38.98 22.30
C GLU A 220 36.31 -37.85 21.29
N THR A 221 36.40 -38.15 20.00
CA THR A 221 36.63 -37.17 18.94
C THR A 221 35.44 -36.24 18.74
N MET A 222 34.22 -36.80 18.73
CA MET A 222 32.99 -36.02 18.58
C MET A 222 32.69 -35.17 19.83
N LYS A 223 33.03 -35.68 21.02
CA LYS A 223 32.94 -34.93 22.27
C LYS A 223 33.85 -33.71 22.32
N GLN A 224 35.03 -33.78 21.69
CA GLN A 224 35.94 -32.65 21.54
C GLN A 224 35.41 -31.62 20.52
N LEU A 225 34.78 -32.07 19.43
CA LEU A 225 34.27 -31.21 18.36
C LEU A 225 32.95 -30.50 18.72
N ILE A 226 32.07 -31.14 19.50
CA ILE A 226 30.76 -30.59 19.87
C ILE A 226 30.60 -30.75 21.38
N PRO A 227 30.98 -29.76 22.21
CA PRO A 227 30.81 -29.85 23.66
C PRO A 227 29.35 -29.69 24.09
N GLU A 228 28.98 -30.25 25.25
CA GLU A 228 27.61 -30.13 25.79
C GLU A 228 27.22 -28.66 26.02
N GLY A 229 25.99 -28.29 25.64
CA GLY A 229 25.44 -26.95 25.87
C GLY A 229 25.77 -25.90 24.80
N ASN A 230 26.54 -26.26 23.78
CA ASN A 230 27.03 -25.33 22.77
C ASN A 230 26.16 -25.21 21.50
N LEU A 231 25.10 -25.99 21.38
CA LEU A 231 24.27 -25.99 20.17
C LEU A 231 23.27 -24.83 20.19
N ILE A 232 23.38 -23.90 19.24
CA ILE A 232 22.40 -22.83 19.04
C ILE A 232 21.43 -23.24 17.93
N PHE A 233 20.15 -23.32 18.25
CA PHE A 233 19.14 -23.54 17.23
C PHE A 233 18.90 -22.28 16.40
N SER A 234 19.13 -22.36 15.10
CA SER A 234 18.91 -21.27 14.15
C SER A 234 18.04 -21.74 13.00
N ARG A 235 17.15 -20.86 12.51
CA ARG A 235 16.30 -21.16 11.35
C ARG A 235 16.62 -20.24 10.17
N ARG A 236 16.82 -20.82 8.98
CA ARG A 236 16.83 -20.09 7.71
C ARG A 236 15.39 -19.83 7.27
N GLN A 237 15.16 -18.67 6.68
CA GLN A 237 13.90 -18.42 5.98
C GLN A 237 13.85 -19.24 4.69
N PRO A 238 12.69 -19.84 4.35
CA PRO A 238 12.51 -20.46 3.05
C PRO A 238 12.63 -19.41 1.94
N LYS A 239 13.01 -19.85 0.74
CA LYS A 239 13.12 -18.96 -0.42
C LYS A 239 11.74 -18.39 -0.75
N ASN A 240 11.62 -17.06 -0.78
CA ASN A 240 10.40 -16.41 -1.22
C ASN A 240 10.24 -16.49 -2.76
N LEU A 241 9.04 -16.17 -3.27
CA LEU A 241 8.73 -16.21 -4.70
C LEU A 241 9.71 -15.35 -5.51
N LYS A 242 10.08 -14.17 -5.01
CA LYS A 242 11.12 -13.30 -5.58
C LYS A 242 12.45 -14.04 -5.77
N LYS A 243 12.94 -14.79 -4.77
CA LYS A 243 14.19 -15.56 -4.84
C LYS A 243 14.09 -16.83 -5.70
N HIS A 244 12.88 -17.35 -5.90
CA HIS A 244 12.63 -18.44 -6.85
C HIS A 244 12.62 -17.93 -8.30
N LEU A 245 11.94 -16.81 -8.54
CA LEU A 245 11.76 -16.22 -9.87
C LEU A 245 13.00 -15.46 -10.35
N ILE A 246 13.72 -14.81 -9.44
CA ILE A 246 14.90 -14.01 -9.75
C ILE A 246 16.12 -14.77 -9.23
N ARG A 247 16.69 -15.61 -10.10
CA ARG A 247 18.01 -16.17 -9.83
C ARG A 247 19.03 -15.03 -10.04
N ALA A 248 19.88 -14.76 -9.06
CA ALA A 248 21.02 -13.87 -9.29
C ALA A 248 21.92 -14.54 -10.34
N ARG A 249 21.89 -14.02 -11.57
CA ARG A 249 22.68 -14.53 -12.68
C ARG A 249 24.12 -14.08 -12.49
N PHE A 250 24.89 -14.87 -11.76
CA PHE A 250 26.35 -14.79 -11.79
C PHE A 250 26.86 -15.65 -12.94
N GLU A 251 26.61 -15.23 -14.17
CA GLU A 251 27.42 -15.71 -15.29
C GLU A 251 28.69 -14.85 -15.28
N PRO A 252 29.89 -15.45 -15.24
CA PRO A 252 31.12 -14.69 -15.45
C PRO A 252 31.01 -14.02 -16.82
N LYS A 253 31.21 -12.70 -16.88
CA LYS A 253 31.24 -11.96 -18.14
C LYS A 253 32.42 -12.49 -18.97
N VAL A 254 32.19 -13.51 -19.78
CA VAL A 254 33.08 -13.81 -20.90
C VAL A 254 32.89 -12.65 -21.87
N SER A 255 33.86 -11.73 -21.91
CA SER A 255 33.92 -10.66 -22.90
C SER A 255 34.04 -11.29 -24.27
N SER A 256 32.90 -11.55 -24.90
CA SER A 256 32.85 -11.91 -26.31
C SER A 256 32.57 -10.64 -27.09
N ASP A 257 33.31 -10.45 -28.18
CA ASP A 257 33.14 -9.36 -29.13
C ASP A 257 31.79 -9.48 -29.86
N PHE A 258 30.72 -9.04 -29.22
CA PHE A 258 29.39 -9.05 -29.80
C PHE A 258 29.12 -7.78 -30.59
N GLU A 259 28.50 -7.92 -31.75
CA GLU A 259 28.19 -6.82 -32.65
C GLU A 259 26.83 -6.96 -33.35
N ILE A 260 26.24 -5.81 -33.70
CA ILE A 260 25.02 -5.74 -34.51
C ILE A 260 25.43 -5.69 -35.99
N LYS A 261 25.02 -6.70 -36.77
CA LYS A 261 25.27 -6.77 -38.22
C LYS A 261 23.99 -6.57 -39.02
N SER A 262 24.07 -5.77 -40.08
CA SER A 262 23.04 -5.76 -41.11
C SER A 262 23.03 -7.10 -41.89
N CYS A 263 21.85 -7.56 -42.29
CA CYS A 263 21.68 -8.82 -43.02
C CYS A 263 21.87 -8.68 -44.53
N GLY A 264 22.11 -7.46 -45.03
CA GLY A 264 22.38 -7.16 -46.44
C GLY A 264 21.25 -7.51 -47.42
N ASN A 265 20.05 -7.84 -46.94
CA ASN A 265 18.97 -8.33 -47.78
C ASN A 265 17.93 -7.23 -48.02
N SER A 266 17.76 -6.84 -49.29
CA SER A 266 16.89 -5.74 -49.73
C SER A 266 15.39 -5.95 -49.47
N ARG A 267 14.97 -7.14 -49.01
CA ARG A 267 13.56 -7.38 -48.63
C ARG A 267 13.18 -6.83 -47.26
N TYR A 268 14.15 -6.46 -46.42
CA TYR A 268 13.87 -5.91 -45.09
C TYR A 268 14.02 -4.39 -45.13
N GLY A 269 12.93 -3.66 -44.83
CA GLY A 269 12.91 -2.19 -44.85
C GLY A 269 13.96 -1.53 -43.94
N VAL A 270 14.45 -2.24 -42.93
CA VAL A 270 15.50 -1.77 -41.99
C VAL A 270 16.92 -1.93 -42.57
N CYS A 271 17.11 -2.81 -43.56
CA CYS A 271 18.41 -3.21 -44.10
C CYS A 271 18.47 -3.06 -45.65
N GLY A 272 17.56 -2.28 -46.23
CA GLY A 272 17.43 -2.03 -47.68
C GLY A 272 18.47 -1.05 -48.23
N HIS A 273 18.65 -1.05 -49.56
CA HIS A 273 19.72 -0.32 -50.26
C HIS A 273 19.63 1.22 -50.12
N ASP A 274 18.43 1.75 -49.90
CA ASP A 274 18.21 3.22 -49.90
C ASP A 274 18.05 3.82 -48.49
N PHE A 275 17.85 3.00 -47.44
CA PHE A 275 17.63 3.51 -46.09
C PHE A 275 18.28 2.62 -45.02
N LYS A 276 19.46 3.05 -44.54
CA LYS A 276 20.19 2.38 -43.47
C LYS A 276 19.77 2.93 -42.10
N TYR A 277 18.56 2.58 -41.66
CA TYR A 277 18.03 2.97 -40.34
C TYR A 277 18.66 2.19 -39.16
N LEU A 278 19.39 1.11 -39.44
CA LEU A 278 20.08 0.33 -38.42
C LEU A 278 21.49 0.85 -38.15
N GLU A 279 21.73 1.28 -36.92
CA GLU A 279 23.08 1.52 -36.44
C GLU A 279 23.78 0.19 -36.13
N THR A 280 24.87 -0.07 -36.85
CA THR A 280 25.73 -1.24 -36.64
C THR A 280 26.90 -0.88 -35.73
N GLY A 281 27.18 -1.72 -34.74
CA GLY A 281 28.32 -1.52 -33.84
C GLY A 281 28.33 -2.47 -32.65
N LYS A 282 29.38 -2.37 -31.84
CA LYS A 282 29.56 -3.11 -30.58
C LYS A 282 28.97 -2.39 -29.37
N MET A 283 28.77 -1.07 -29.50
CA MET A 283 28.37 -0.20 -28.40
C MET A 283 27.57 1.00 -28.91
N LYS A 284 26.57 1.41 -28.15
CA LYS A 284 25.78 2.63 -28.36
C LYS A 284 25.95 3.56 -27.17
N THR A 285 26.22 4.83 -27.43
CA THR A 285 26.27 5.87 -26.40
C THR A 285 24.96 6.65 -26.45
N PHE A 286 24.31 6.77 -25.29
CA PHE A 286 23.09 7.54 -25.11
C PHE A 286 23.42 9.01 -24.77
N LYS A 287 22.47 9.92 -24.99
CA LYS A 287 22.59 11.35 -24.66
C LYS A 287 23.02 11.62 -23.21
N ASP A 288 22.62 10.75 -22.27
CA ASP A 288 23.01 10.82 -20.85
C ASP A 288 24.45 10.35 -20.55
N GLY A 289 25.28 10.11 -21.56
CA GLY A 289 26.64 9.58 -21.42
C GLY A 289 26.72 8.09 -21.08
N ARG A 290 25.59 7.40 -20.95
CA ARG A 290 25.51 5.96 -20.70
C ARG A 290 25.97 5.19 -21.94
N LYS A 291 26.90 4.25 -21.77
CA LYS A 291 27.40 3.36 -22.84
C LYS A 291 26.79 1.97 -22.70
N PHE A 292 26.00 1.56 -23.68
CA PHE A 292 25.42 0.22 -23.74
C PHE A 292 26.25 -0.66 -24.67
N HIS A 293 26.73 -1.79 -24.13
CA HIS A 293 27.49 -2.79 -24.89
C HIS A 293 26.55 -3.91 -25.30
N VAL A 294 26.68 -4.33 -26.55
CA VAL A 294 25.90 -5.43 -27.09
C VAL A 294 26.32 -6.73 -26.39
N ASN A 295 25.35 -7.56 -25.99
CA ASN A 295 25.58 -8.79 -25.21
C ASN A 295 25.39 -10.08 -26.02
N ALA A 296 25.08 -9.98 -27.31
CA ALA A 296 24.94 -11.09 -28.24
C ALA A 296 25.10 -10.62 -29.69
N ASN A 297 25.48 -11.48 -30.63
CA ASN A 297 25.49 -11.14 -32.05
C ASN A 297 24.07 -11.01 -32.59
N ILE A 298 23.67 -9.80 -33.00
CA ILE A 298 22.30 -9.48 -33.44
C ILE A 298 22.28 -9.22 -34.95
N LYS A 299 21.27 -9.76 -35.63
CA LYS A 299 21.01 -9.55 -37.08
C LYS A 299 19.58 -9.05 -37.29
N CYS A 300 19.25 -8.55 -38.50
CA CYS A 300 17.88 -8.09 -38.83
C CYS A 300 16.80 -9.20 -38.77
N LYS A 301 17.16 -10.47 -38.51
CA LYS A 301 16.24 -11.61 -38.35
C LYS A 301 16.03 -12.04 -36.90
N THR A 302 16.73 -11.43 -35.94
CA THR A 302 16.62 -11.82 -34.53
C THR A 302 15.27 -11.36 -33.98
N THR A 303 14.50 -12.28 -33.40
CA THR A 303 13.19 -12.00 -32.78
C THR A 303 13.35 -11.65 -31.30
N ASN A 304 12.29 -11.11 -30.69
CA ASN A 304 12.25 -10.73 -29.26
C ASN A 304 13.31 -9.69 -28.87
N LEU A 305 13.57 -8.74 -29.75
CA LEU A 305 14.41 -7.58 -29.47
C LEU A 305 13.57 -6.44 -28.92
N ILE A 306 14.18 -5.64 -28.04
CA ILE A 306 13.68 -4.33 -27.63
C ILE A 306 14.34 -3.31 -28.56
N TYR A 307 13.54 -2.48 -29.22
CA TYR A 307 14.05 -1.48 -30.14
C TYR A 307 14.31 -0.17 -29.41
N CYS A 308 15.43 0.47 -29.75
CA CYS A 308 15.73 1.84 -29.34
C CYS A 308 15.74 2.71 -30.60
N VAL A 309 14.73 3.54 -30.77
CA VAL A 309 14.61 4.45 -31.91
C VAL A 309 15.15 5.81 -31.48
N THR A 310 16.03 6.39 -32.29
CA THR A 310 16.55 7.74 -32.05
C THR A 310 15.92 8.69 -33.05
N CYS A 311 15.27 9.75 -32.55
CA CYS A 311 14.70 10.77 -33.41
C CYS A 311 15.84 11.56 -34.10
N PRO A 312 15.82 11.73 -35.43
CA PRO A 312 16.88 12.46 -36.14
C PRO A 312 16.89 13.96 -35.83
N GLY A 313 15.75 14.53 -35.39
CA GLY A 313 15.63 15.96 -35.08
C GLY A 313 16.03 16.32 -33.65
N CYS A 314 15.43 15.67 -32.64
CA CYS A 314 15.65 16.01 -31.22
C CYS A 314 16.69 15.12 -30.52
N HIS A 315 17.18 14.06 -31.19
CA HIS A 315 18.10 13.06 -30.64
C HIS A 315 17.61 12.36 -29.35
N GLU A 316 16.32 12.42 -29.05
CA GLU A 316 15.71 11.67 -27.96
C GLU A 316 15.59 10.18 -28.33
N HIS A 317 15.71 9.33 -27.31
CA HIS A 317 15.69 7.87 -27.45
C HIS A 317 14.38 7.30 -26.93
N TYR A 318 13.69 6.54 -27.78
CA TYR A 318 12.45 5.86 -27.45
C TYR A 318 12.69 4.35 -27.38
N ILE A 319 12.33 3.73 -26.26
CA ILE A 319 12.49 2.29 -26.02
C ILE A 319 11.12 1.63 -26.17
N ASP A 320 10.99 0.69 -27.09
CA ASP A 320 9.72 0.02 -27.36
C ASP A 320 9.89 -1.51 -27.47
N GLY A 321 8.81 -2.22 -27.11
CA GLY A 321 8.74 -3.68 -27.11
C GLY A 321 8.49 -4.28 -28.51
N PRO A 322 8.55 -5.62 -28.62
CA PRO A 322 8.27 -6.29 -29.89
C PRO A 322 6.80 -6.12 -30.29
N GLY A 323 6.52 -5.29 -31.31
CA GLY A 323 5.21 -5.23 -31.98
C GLY A 323 4.64 -3.86 -32.31
N ILE A 324 5.29 -2.74 -31.94
CA ILE A 324 4.68 -1.39 -32.07
C ILE A 324 5.48 -0.43 -32.97
N ALA A 325 6.67 -0.81 -33.46
CA ALA A 325 7.50 0.05 -34.30
C ALA A 325 6.98 0.17 -35.76
N SER A 326 5.89 0.92 -35.94
CA SER A 326 5.56 1.61 -37.19
C SER A 326 6.59 2.72 -37.41
N VAL A 327 7.36 2.64 -38.50
CA VAL A 327 8.46 3.56 -38.82
C VAL A 327 7.97 4.97 -39.21
N ASN A 328 6.66 5.22 -39.27
CA ASN A 328 6.08 6.44 -39.83
C ASN A 328 5.44 7.40 -38.81
N ASP A 329 5.42 7.07 -37.52
CA ASP A 329 4.75 7.92 -36.54
C ASP A 329 5.72 8.95 -35.93
N CYS A 330 5.78 10.14 -36.53
CA CYS A 330 6.30 11.32 -35.85
C CYS A 330 5.35 11.68 -34.69
N VAL A 331 5.64 11.17 -33.50
CA VAL A 331 4.88 11.38 -32.24
C VAL A 331 4.82 12.86 -31.79
N HIS A 332 5.51 13.78 -32.46
CA HIS A 332 5.52 15.20 -32.09
C HIS A 332 4.30 16.03 -32.53
N LYS A 333 3.24 15.44 -33.08
CA LYS A 333 2.08 16.21 -33.57
C LYS A 333 0.88 16.32 -32.61
N GLU A 334 0.93 15.74 -31.41
CA GLU A 334 -0.21 15.71 -30.48
C GLU A 334 -0.04 16.51 -29.18
N GLN A 335 0.89 17.45 -29.13
CA GLN A 335 0.92 18.44 -28.04
C GLN A 335 1.18 19.84 -28.59
N ASN A 336 0.11 20.47 -29.08
CA ASN A 336 -0.06 21.92 -29.07
C ASN A 336 -1.54 22.22 -28.85
#